data_AF-A0A9P0BT52-F1
#
_entry.id   AF-A0A9P0BT52-F1
#
_cell.length_a   1.000
_cell.length_b   1.000
_cell.length_c   1.000
_cell.angle_alpha   90.00
_cell.angle_beta   90.00
_cell.angle_gamma   90.00
#
_symmetry.space_group_name_H-M   'P 1'
#
loop_
_entity.id
_entity.type
_entity.pdbx_description
1 polymer ?
#
loop_
_entity_poly.entity_id
_entity_poly.type
_entity_poly.pdbx_seq_one_letter_code
_entity_poly.pdbx_strand_id
1 'polypeptide(L)'
;MQLAGSIEFLSETRWRVYGCVDLTVENNMITLEWAAQPVSDMYADALVAAILAASALPAPRHLPLAPKLDRMHFKECVIEMLQEMFGEDSVPKMFKGDKLHVTVDDKRADIDLLNMEVRCPEDEAVERAVQSAVSKLYAALAPVRPPPPPPAPSS
;
A
#
# COMPACT_ATOMS: atom_id res chain seq x y z
N MET A 1 -24.30 6.22 -2.73
CA MET A 1 -24.93 5.24 -3.63
C MET A 1 -23.82 4.67 -4.50
N GLN A 2 -23.27 3.51 -4.14
CA GLN A 2 -22.22 2.87 -4.91
C GLN A 2 -22.92 2.03 -6.00
N LEU A 3 -22.81 2.45 -7.26
CA LEU A 3 -23.51 1.86 -8.40
C LEU A 3 -22.90 0.52 -8.87
N ALA A 4 -21.71 0.17 -8.37
CA ALA A 4 -20.99 -1.06 -8.67
C ALA A 4 -20.28 -1.58 -7.40
N GLY A 5 -20.00 -2.88 -7.31
CA GLY A 5 -19.38 -3.49 -6.11
C GLY A 5 -17.98 -2.93 -5.77
N SER A 6 -17.36 -3.46 -4.71
CA SER A 6 -15.97 -3.12 -4.36
C SER A 6 -14.98 -3.64 -5.40
N ILE A 7 -13.87 -2.91 -5.60
CA ILE A 7 -12.68 -3.44 -6.29
C ILE A 7 -11.62 -3.64 -5.21
N GLU A 8 -11.18 -4.87 -5.06
CA GLU A 8 -10.18 -5.29 -4.08
C GLU A 8 -8.87 -5.59 -4.81
N PHE A 9 -7.79 -4.89 -4.46
CA PHE A 9 -6.45 -5.17 -4.97
C PHE A 9 -5.94 -6.43 -4.29
N LEU A 10 -5.57 -7.50 -5.00
CA LEU A 10 -5.04 -8.73 -4.40
C LEU A 10 -3.50 -8.80 -4.48
N SER A 11 -2.93 -8.39 -5.63
CA SER A 11 -1.50 -8.31 -5.87
C SER A 11 -1.21 -7.35 -7.04
N GLU A 12 0.08 -7.09 -7.34
CA GLU A 12 0.46 -6.20 -8.47
C GLU A 12 -0.18 -6.58 -9.81
N THR A 13 -0.56 -7.84 -9.98
CA THR A 13 -1.19 -8.37 -11.21
C THR A 13 -2.59 -8.89 -10.98
N ARG A 14 -3.17 -8.82 -9.77
CA ARG A 14 -4.46 -9.45 -9.45
C ARG A 14 -5.41 -8.54 -8.69
N TRP A 15 -6.68 -8.59 -9.06
CA TRP A 15 -7.78 -7.86 -8.42
C TRP A 15 -9.01 -8.76 -8.28
N ARG A 16 -9.81 -8.50 -7.25
CA ARG A 16 -11.17 -9.01 -7.13
C ARG A 16 -12.16 -7.89 -7.37
N VAL A 17 -12.91 -8.02 -8.45
CA VAL A 17 -13.89 -7.04 -8.91
C VAL A 17 -15.28 -7.49 -8.47
N TYR A 18 -16.00 -6.57 -7.84
CA TYR A 18 -17.38 -6.72 -7.37
C TYR A 18 -17.60 -7.96 -6.49
N GLY A 19 -16.54 -8.38 -5.77
CA GLY A 19 -16.55 -9.52 -4.87
C GLY A 19 -16.71 -10.90 -5.54
N CYS A 20 -16.78 -10.98 -6.87
CA CYS A 20 -17.14 -12.22 -7.56
C CYS A 20 -16.41 -12.50 -8.88
N VAL A 21 -15.61 -11.56 -9.39
CA VAL A 21 -14.77 -11.78 -10.58
C VAL A 21 -13.31 -11.51 -10.22
N ASP A 22 -12.46 -12.50 -10.39
CA ASP A 22 -11.01 -12.37 -10.23
C ASP A 22 -10.40 -11.99 -11.58
N LEU A 23 -9.64 -10.89 -11.60
CA LEU A 23 -8.95 -10.36 -12.78
C LEU A 23 -7.44 -10.46 -12.56
N THR A 24 -6.74 -11.11 -13.49
CA THR A 24 -5.28 -11.25 -13.49
C THR A 24 -4.70 -10.64 -14.78
N VAL A 25 -3.66 -9.81 -14.67
CA VAL A 25 -2.97 -9.17 -15.79
C VAL A 25 -1.49 -9.56 -15.81
N GLU A 26 -1.11 -10.46 -16.71
CA GLU A 26 0.26 -10.99 -16.81
C GLU A 26 0.67 -11.15 -18.28
N ASN A 27 1.90 -10.75 -18.64
CA ASN A 27 2.48 -10.99 -19.97
C ASN A 27 1.59 -10.60 -21.17
N ASN A 28 0.95 -9.42 -21.12
CA ASN A 28 -0.04 -8.94 -22.10
C ASN A 28 -1.31 -9.79 -22.23
N MET A 29 -1.57 -10.68 -21.26
CA MET A 29 -2.79 -11.49 -21.17
C MET A 29 -3.61 -11.01 -19.97
N ILE A 30 -4.92 -10.84 -20.19
CA ILE A 30 -5.89 -10.56 -19.12
C ILE A 30 -6.74 -11.82 -18.94
N THR A 31 -6.74 -12.35 -17.72
CA THR A 31 -7.53 -13.54 -17.34
C THR A 31 -8.64 -13.11 -16.41
N LEU A 32 -9.86 -13.53 -16.70
CA LEU A 32 -11.05 -13.35 -15.86
C LEU A 32 -11.51 -14.71 -15.35
N GLU A 33 -11.66 -14.86 -14.05
CA GLU A 33 -12.14 -16.07 -13.39
C GLU A 33 -13.35 -15.74 -12.52
N TRP A 34 -14.47 -16.43 -12.72
CA TRP A 34 -15.68 -16.26 -11.91
C TRP A 34 -16.51 -17.54 -11.88
N ALA A 35 -17.41 -17.64 -10.91
CA ALA A 35 -18.44 -18.67 -10.89
C ALA A 35 -19.67 -18.18 -11.67
N ALA A 36 -20.09 -18.95 -12.68
CA ALA A 36 -21.19 -18.58 -13.58
C ALA A 36 -22.52 -18.43 -12.84
N GLN A 37 -23.05 -17.22 -12.80
CA GLN A 37 -24.34 -16.84 -12.21
C GLN A 37 -24.86 -15.59 -12.93
N PRO A 38 -26.18 -15.35 -12.99
CA PRO A 38 -26.74 -14.24 -13.77
C PRO A 38 -26.12 -12.86 -13.48
N VAL A 39 -25.71 -12.61 -12.24
CA VAL A 39 -25.09 -11.35 -11.82
C VAL A 39 -23.59 -11.30 -12.14
N SER A 40 -22.83 -12.36 -11.83
CA SER A 40 -21.40 -12.42 -12.12
C SER A 40 -21.12 -12.48 -13.62
N ASP A 41 -21.99 -13.11 -14.41
CA ASP A 41 -21.90 -13.16 -15.87
C ASP A 41 -22.08 -11.74 -16.46
N MET A 42 -23.06 -10.98 -15.98
CA MET A 42 -23.25 -9.59 -16.39
C MET A 42 -22.02 -8.73 -16.06
N TYR A 43 -21.41 -8.94 -14.89
CA TYR A 43 -20.18 -8.24 -14.50
C TYR A 43 -18.98 -8.64 -15.35
N ALA A 44 -18.81 -9.93 -15.64
CA ALA A 44 -17.76 -10.44 -16.50
C ALA A 44 -17.89 -9.85 -17.93
N ASP A 45 -19.10 -9.85 -18.50
CA ASP A 45 -19.37 -9.25 -19.81
C ASP A 45 -19.06 -7.76 -19.84
N ALA A 46 -19.46 -7.02 -18.80
CA ALA A 46 -19.15 -5.60 -18.68
C ALA A 46 -17.64 -5.34 -18.58
N LEU A 47 -16.91 -6.17 -17.86
CA LEU A 47 -15.45 -6.11 -17.76
C LEU A 47 -14.78 -6.39 -19.11
N VAL A 48 -15.21 -7.43 -19.81
CA VAL A 48 -14.71 -7.77 -21.16
C VAL A 48 -14.95 -6.60 -22.11
N ALA A 49 -16.16 -6.03 -22.12
CA ALA A 49 -16.48 -4.88 -22.96
C ALA A 49 -15.60 -3.66 -22.64
N ALA A 50 -15.37 -3.37 -21.36
CA ALA A 50 -14.49 -2.28 -20.94
C ALA A 50 -13.03 -2.50 -21.34
N ILE A 51 -12.51 -3.73 -21.20
CA ILE A 51 -11.15 -4.10 -21.61
C ILE A 51 -10.98 -3.91 -23.13
N LEU A 52 -11.93 -4.41 -23.92
CA LEU A 52 -11.90 -4.26 -25.37
C LEU A 52 -11.97 -2.78 -25.79
N ALA A 53 -12.85 -2.00 -25.17
CA ALA A 53 -12.94 -0.56 -25.43
C ALA A 53 -11.63 0.17 -25.08
N ALA A 54 -11.00 -0.18 -23.97
CA ALA A 54 -9.71 0.37 -23.57
C ALA A 54 -8.59 0.00 -24.56
N SER A 55 -8.60 -1.22 -25.11
CA SER A 55 -7.62 -1.65 -26.12
C SER A 55 -7.73 -0.89 -27.45
N ALA A 56 -8.91 -0.33 -27.75
CA ALA A 56 -9.16 0.45 -28.95
C ALA A 56 -8.74 1.94 -28.83
N LEU A 57 -8.29 2.38 -27.66
CA LEU A 57 -7.88 3.77 -27.45
C LEU A 57 -6.53 4.05 -28.13
N PRO A 58 -6.40 5.16 -28.90
CA PRO A 58 -5.22 5.45 -29.73
C PRO A 58 -3.95 5.81 -28.96
N ALA A 59 -4.03 5.94 -27.63
CA ALA A 59 -2.88 6.06 -26.73
C ALA A 59 -3.35 5.70 -25.31
N PRO A 60 -3.23 4.44 -24.85
CA PRO A 60 -3.57 4.11 -23.49
C PRO A 60 -2.67 4.93 -22.56
N ARG A 61 -3.25 5.85 -21.80
CA ARG A 61 -2.55 6.45 -20.66
C ARG A 61 -2.26 5.31 -19.70
N HIS A 62 -1.02 4.85 -19.65
CA HIS A 62 -0.56 3.88 -18.66
C HIS A 62 -0.69 4.52 -17.28
N LEU A 63 -1.88 4.41 -16.68
CA LEU A 63 -2.07 4.73 -15.28
C LEU A 63 -1.45 3.59 -14.47
N PRO A 64 -0.62 3.88 -13.46
CA PRO A 64 -0.04 2.83 -12.62
C PRO A 64 -1.17 2.01 -11.98
N LEU A 65 -1.11 0.69 -12.19
CA LEU A 65 -2.11 -0.31 -11.77
C LEU A 65 -2.31 -0.39 -10.25
N ALA A 66 -1.32 0.10 -9.49
CA ALA A 66 -1.42 0.39 -8.07
C ALA A 66 -0.55 1.62 -7.79
N PRO A 67 -0.95 2.53 -6.87
CA PRO A 67 -0.03 3.53 -6.37
C PRO A 67 1.08 2.79 -5.62
N LYS A 68 2.25 2.64 -6.25
CA LYS A 68 3.44 2.18 -5.54
C LYS A 68 3.74 3.25 -4.49
N LEU A 69 3.95 2.83 -3.24
CA LEU A 69 4.41 3.75 -2.20
C LEU A 69 5.71 4.39 -2.70
N ASP A 70 5.66 5.69 -2.94
CA ASP A 70 6.84 6.45 -3.27
C ASP A 70 7.74 6.48 -2.03
N ARG A 71 8.82 5.71 -2.08
CA ARG A 71 9.77 5.61 -0.96
C ARG A 71 10.46 6.94 -0.66
N MET A 72 10.61 7.80 -1.66
CA MET A 72 11.22 9.12 -1.45
C MET A 72 10.25 10.02 -0.70
N HIS A 73 9.00 10.08 -1.15
CA HIS A 73 7.93 10.81 -0.46
C HIS A 73 7.67 10.28 0.96
N PHE A 74 7.67 8.96 1.14
CA PHE A 74 7.53 8.36 2.47
C PHE A 74 8.62 8.84 3.45
N LYS A 75 9.88 8.93 3.00
CA LYS A 75 10.99 9.40 3.82
C LYS A 75 10.85 10.88 4.18
N GLU A 76 10.41 11.70 3.24
CA GLU A 76 10.13 13.12 3.48
C GLU A 76 9.03 13.28 4.54
N CYS A 77 7.90 12.58 4.38
CA CYS A 77 6.81 12.62 5.37
C CYS A 77 7.23 12.09 6.74
N VAL A 78 8.11 11.09 6.82
CA VAL A 78 8.64 10.60 8.11
C VAL A 78 9.43 11.70 8.80
N ILE A 79 10.29 12.44 8.09
CA ILE A 79 11.06 13.55 8.66
C ILE A 79 10.10 14.64 9.15
N GLU A 80 9.19 15.11 8.30
CA GLU A 80 8.25 16.18 8.64
C GLU A 80 7.39 15.82 9.87
N MET A 81 6.85 14.59 9.90
CA MET A 81 6.05 14.10 11.03
C MET A 81 6.88 14.04 12.32
N LEU A 82 8.10 13.51 12.28
CA LEU A 82 8.94 13.41 13.47
C LEU A 82 9.41 14.80 13.96
N GLN A 83 9.67 15.74 13.04
CA GLN A 83 9.99 17.13 13.37
C GLN A 83 8.80 17.84 14.02
N GLU A 84 7.58 17.60 13.56
CA GLU A 84 6.37 18.13 14.18
C GLU A 84 6.12 17.55 15.59
N MET A 85 6.42 16.26 15.79
CA MET A 85 6.24 15.58 17.08
C MET A 85 7.31 15.94 18.12
N PHE A 86 8.59 16.00 17.72
CA PHE A 86 9.74 16.08 18.63
C PHE A 86 10.58 17.34 18.47
N GLY A 87 10.27 18.21 17.50
CA GLY A 87 11.03 19.41 17.19
C GLY A 87 12.05 19.22 16.06
N GLU A 88 12.37 20.33 15.38
CA GLU A 88 13.24 20.31 14.19
C GLU A 88 14.69 19.91 14.49
N ASP A 89 15.19 20.23 15.70
CA ASP A 89 16.55 19.91 16.14
C ASP A 89 16.73 18.44 16.56
N SER A 90 15.63 17.75 16.81
CA SER A 90 15.61 16.35 17.26
C SER A 90 15.81 15.35 16.11
N VAL A 91 15.60 15.78 14.86
CA VAL A 91 15.63 14.92 13.66
C VAL A 91 16.67 15.45 12.66
N PRO A 92 17.55 14.58 12.12
CA PRO A 92 18.47 14.95 11.06
C PRO A 92 17.75 15.51 9.83
N LYS A 93 18.17 16.69 9.36
CA LYS A 93 17.58 17.35 8.18
C LYS A 93 17.76 16.55 6.88
N MET A 94 18.75 15.66 6.83
CA MET A 94 18.96 14.71 5.74
C MET A 94 19.56 13.41 6.27
N PHE A 95 19.16 12.30 5.68
CA PHE A 95 19.79 11.00 5.89
C PHE A 95 19.97 10.28 4.55
N LYS A 96 20.99 9.42 4.46
CA LYS A 96 21.24 8.59 3.27
C LYS A 96 20.89 7.15 3.58
N GLY A 97 20.19 6.50 2.65
CA GLY A 97 19.74 5.12 2.80
C GLY A 97 18.39 5.02 3.48
N ASP A 98 18.17 3.95 4.25
CA ASP A 98 16.90 3.62 4.92
C ASP A 98 17.00 3.70 6.45
N LYS A 99 18.12 4.21 6.98
CA LYS A 99 18.35 4.36 8.42
C LYS A 99 18.32 5.82 8.82
N LEU A 100 17.52 6.12 9.83
CA LEU A 100 17.34 7.44 10.44
C LEU A 100 17.57 7.30 11.95
N HIS A 101 17.88 8.40 12.63
CA HIS A 101 17.85 8.44 14.10
C HIS A 101 17.08 9.68 14.53
N VAL A 102 16.47 9.63 15.72
CA VAL A 102 15.85 10.76 16.39
C VAL A 102 16.42 10.86 17.79
N THR A 103 16.70 12.07 18.26
CA THR A 103 17.21 12.33 19.61
C THR A 103 16.17 13.12 20.38
N VAL A 104 15.69 12.59 21.50
CA VAL A 104 14.69 13.22 22.37
C VAL A 104 15.25 13.23 23.79
N ASP A 105 15.41 14.40 24.41
CA ASP A 105 15.95 14.55 25.77
C ASP A 105 17.26 13.79 26.01
N ASP A 106 18.24 13.97 25.11
CA ASP A 106 19.55 13.26 25.07
C ASP A 106 19.48 11.75 24.82
N LYS A 107 18.28 11.19 24.57
CA LYS A 107 18.10 9.77 24.28
C LYS A 107 17.97 9.54 22.79
N ARG A 108 18.71 8.57 22.26
CA ARG A 108 18.77 8.31 20.82
C ARG A 108 17.94 7.07 20.46
N ALA A 109 17.02 7.24 19.53
CA ALA A 109 16.28 6.14 18.90
C ALA A 109 16.74 5.97 17.46
N ASP A 110 17.21 4.78 17.10
CA ASP A 110 17.57 4.42 15.73
C ASP A 110 16.37 3.77 15.03
N ILE A 111 16.10 4.22 13.80
CA ILE A 111 14.94 3.84 12.98
C ILE A 111 15.47 3.18 11.70
N ASP A 112 15.01 1.96 11.44
CA ASP A 112 15.23 1.23 10.20
C ASP A 112 13.93 1.20 9.39
N LEU A 113 13.86 2.05 8.35
CA LEU A 113 12.70 2.18 7.46
C LEU A 113 12.57 1.01 6.47
N LEU A 114 13.61 0.17 6.32
CA LEU A 114 13.54 -1.02 5.48
C LEU A 114 12.83 -2.15 6.22
N ASN A 115 13.20 -2.37 7.47
CA ASN A 115 12.62 -3.41 8.33
C ASN A 115 11.40 -2.90 9.13
N MET A 116 11.13 -1.59 9.10
CA MET A 116 10.09 -0.94 9.91
C MET A 116 10.29 -1.18 11.42
N GLU A 117 11.54 -1.12 11.87
CA GLU A 117 11.92 -1.30 13.27
C GLU A 117 12.49 -0.02 13.86
N VAL A 118 12.11 0.29 15.10
CA VAL A 118 12.69 1.36 15.91
C VAL A 118 13.31 0.74 17.15
N ARG A 119 14.50 1.21 17.53
CA ARG A 119 15.20 0.76 18.75
C ARG A 119 15.64 1.96 19.56
N CYS A 120 15.23 2.03 20.81
CA CYS A 120 15.71 3.01 21.78
C CYS A 120 16.01 2.30 23.10
N PRO A 121 17.26 1.85 23.34
CA PRO A 121 17.60 1.11 24.55
C PRO A 121 17.47 1.93 25.84
N GLU A 122 17.41 3.26 25.71
CA GLU A 122 17.38 4.22 26.82
C GLU A 122 15.95 4.58 27.25
N ASP A 123 14.95 4.37 26.38
CA ASP A 123 13.56 4.75 26.63
C ASP A 123 12.55 3.95 25.78
N GLU A 124 11.89 2.98 26.41
CA GLU A 124 10.83 2.19 25.77
C GLU A 124 9.61 3.04 25.35
N ALA A 125 9.32 4.15 26.04
CA ALA A 125 8.17 4.98 25.71
C ALA A 125 8.42 5.75 24.41
N VAL A 126 9.63 6.31 24.25
CA VAL A 126 10.06 6.94 22.99
C VAL A 126 10.09 5.90 21.87
N GLU A 127 10.64 4.71 22.11
CA GLU A 127 10.65 3.62 21.13
C GLU A 127 9.25 3.32 20.61
N ARG A 128 8.29 3.05 21.52
CA ARG A 128 6.91 2.73 21.15
C ARG A 128 6.20 3.89 20.46
N ALA A 129 6.44 5.12 20.88
CA ALA A 129 5.84 6.30 20.29
C ALA A 129 6.30 6.47 18.82
N VAL A 130 7.62 6.43 18.59
CA VAL A 130 8.21 6.56 17.25
C VAL A 130 7.81 5.37 16.37
N GLN A 131 7.86 4.14 16.89
CA GLN A 131 7.41 2.93 16.19
C GLN A 131 5.95 3.06 15.74
N SER A 132 5.07 3.51 16.64
CA SER A 132 3.64 3.68 16.32
C SER A 132 3.43 4.75 15.26
N ALA A 133 4.16 5.88 15.32
CA ALA A 133 4.01 6.97 14.38
C ALA A 133 4.44 6.54 12.97
N VAL A 134 5.64 5.95 12.84
CA VAL A 134 6.18 5.47 11.56
C VAL A 134 5.28 4.38 10.95
N SER A 135 4.78 3.44 11.77
CA SER A 135 3.87 2.39 11.31
C SER A 135 2.54 2.93 10.81
N LYS A 136 1.95 3.91 11.52
CA LYS A 136 0.69 4.55 11.12
C LYS A 136 0.85 5.37 9.85
N LEU A 137 1.95 6.11 9.71
CA LEU A 137 2.26 6.87 8.50
C LEU A 137 2.43 5.95 7.31
N TYR A 138 3.18 4.85 7.47
CA TYR A 138 3.32 3.85 6.42
C TYR A 138 1.96 3.26 6.03
N ALA A 139 1.09 2.92 6.99
CA ALA A 139 -0.25 2.41 6.69
C ALA A 139 -1.14 3.43 5.98
N ALA A 140 -0.98 4.73 6.25
CA ALA A 140 -1.73 5.80 5.61
C ALA A 140 -1.27 6.07 4.17
N LEU A 141 0.03 5.93 3.89
CA LEU A 141 0.63 6.19 2.58
C LEU A 141 0.72 4.95 1.70
N ALA A 142 0.80 3.76 2.29
CA ALA A 142 0.84 2.53 1.55
C ALA A 142 -0.48 2.35 0.79
N PRO A 143 -0.43 1.85 -0.46
CA PRO A 143 -1.63 1.44 -1.17
C PRO A 143 -2.43 0.47 -0.30
N VAL A 144 -3.77 0.58 -0.35
CA VAL A 144 -4.68 -0.31 0.37
C VAL A 144 -4.28 -1.75 0.12
N ARG A 145 -3.65 -2.39 1.11
CA ARG A 145 -3.38 -3.82 1.05
C ARG A 145 -4.71 -4.55 1.18
N PRO A 146 -4.97 -5.59 0.38
CA PRO A 146 -6.03 -6.52 0.70
C PRO A 146 -5.76 -7.13 2.08
N PRO A 147 -6.81 -7.45 2.84
CA PRO A 147 -6.66 -8.37 3.95
C PRO A 147 -6.05 -9.70 3.47
N PRO A 148 -5.24 -10.38 4.28
CA PRO A 148 -4.71 -11.70 3.91
C PRO A 148 -5.87 -12.65 3.58
N PRO A 149 -5.71 -13.53 2.57
CA PRO A 149 -6.74 -14.49 2.23
C PRO A 149 -7.08 -15.37 3.44
N PRO A 150 -8.35 -15.78 3.61
CA PRO A 150 -8.73 -16.66 4.70
C PRO A 150 -7.90 -17.96 4.66
N PRO A 151 -7.55 -18.54 5.82
CA PRO A 151 -6.79 -19.78 5.85
C PRO A 151 -7.55 -20.88 5.08
N ALA A 152 -6.83 -21.62 4.25
CA ALA A 152 -7.39 -22.73 3.50
C ALA A 152 -8.06 -23.74 4.45
N PRO A 153 -9.23 -24.29 4.11
CA PRO A 153 -9.88 -25.29 4.95
C PRO A 153 -8.95 -26.49 5.11
N SER A 154 -8.76 -26.94 6.35
CA SER A 154 -8.03 -28.17 6.66
C SER A 154 -8.80 -29.35 6.05
N SER A 155 -8.19 -30.04 5.08
CA SER A 155 -8.65 -31.32 4.54
C SER A 155 -8.75 -32.40 5.60
#